data_AF-Q07NQ0-F1
#
_entry.id   AF-Q07NQ0-F1
#
_cell.length_a   1.000
_cell.length_b   1.000
_cell.length_c   1.000
_cell.angle_alpha   90.00
_cell.angle_beta   90.00
_cell.angle_gamma   90.00
#
_symmetry.space_group_name_H-M   'P 1'
#
loop_
_entity.id
_entity.type
_entity.pdbx_description
1 polymer ?
#
loop_
_entity_poly.entity_id
_entity_poly.type
_entity_poly.pdbx_seq_one_letter_code
_entity_poly.pdbx_strand_id
1 'polypeptide(L)'
;MTQDRTSNLRNRLLDEISEELNSLSGDELDSYLSSIGLDPAALVAEYDDAVAAVAAKAGRLRFEEARRAVALGQSRSQEAIVSLDLVRKKKIAAAVKERAEKTGEMTIAARNQKFEDEGDLDSFLEACVRLGLVDDEGNLRGEGA
;
A
#
# COMPACT_ATOMS: atom_id res chain seq x y z
N MET A 1 37.03 -22.58 -13.08
CA MET A 1 36.81 -21.16 -13.44
C MET A 1 36.29 -21.07 -14.88
N THR A 2 35.02 -21.42 -15.11
CA THR A 2 34.42 -21.51 -16.46
C THR A 2 33.04 -20.85 -16.56
N GLN A 3 32.51 -20.33 -15.45
CA GLN A 3 31.14 -19.78 -15.37
C GLN A 3 30.97 -18.38 -15.98
N ASP A 4 32.05 -17.66 -16.28
CA ASP A 4 31.99 -16.24 -16.66
C ASP A 4 31.94 -16.00 -18.19
N ARG A 5 32.55 -16.89 -18.98
CA ARG A 5 32.58 -16.75 -20.45
C ARG A 5 31.26 -17.14 -21.11
N THR A 6 30.57 -18.14 -20.55
CA THR A 6 29.30 -18.66 -21.06
C THR A 6 28.16 -17.64 -20.91
N SER A 7 28.15 -16.91 -19.80
CA SER A 7 27.18 -15.84 -19.51
C SER A 7 27.33 -14.66 -20.47
N ASN A 8 28.56 -14.32 -20.85
CA ASN A 8 28.86 -13.23 -21.78
C ASN A 8 28.46 -13.59 -23.23
N LEU A 9 28.67 -14.84 -23.65
CA LEU A 9 28.22 -15.32 -24.96
C LEU A 9 26.68 -15.38 -25.04
N ARG A 10 26.02 -15.88 -23.99
CA ARG A 10 24.55 -15.94 -23.94
C ARG A 10 23.92 -14.56 -24.07
N ASN A 11 24.43 -13.57 -23.32
CA ASN A 11 23.89 -12.22 -23.37
C ASN A 11 24.09 -11.60 -24.76
N ARG A 12 25.27 -11.75 -25.36
CA ARG A 12 25.53 -11.29 -26.74
C ARG A 12 24.59 -11.94 -27.77
N LEU A 13 24.35 -13.23 -27.64
CA LEU A 13 23.41 -13.95 -28.51
C LEU A 13 21.98 -13.42 -28.33
N LEU A 14 21.56 -13.14 -27.09
CA LEU A 14 20.25 -12.56 -26.82
C LEU A 14 20.12 -11.13 -27.38
N ASP A 15 21.19 -10.34 -27.31
CA ASP A 15 21.24 -9.00 -27.86
C ASP A 15 21.14 -9.06 -29.40
N GLU A 16 21.90 -9.93 -30.06
CA GLU A 16 21.88 -10.12 -31.52
C GLU A 16 20.52 -10.63 -32.01
N ILE A 17 19.92 -11.61 -31.32
CA ILE A 17 18.55 -12.06 -31.58
C ILE A 17 17.56 -10.90 -31.40
N SER A 18 17.72 -10.08 -30.36
CA SER A 18 16.82 -8.95 -30.12
C SER A 18 16.96 -7.88 -31.21
N GLU A 19 18.18 -7.59 -31.66
CA GLU A 19 18.44 -6.66 -32.75
C GLU A 19 17.83 -7.15 -34.08
N GLU A 20 17.99 -8.43 -34.39
CA GLU A 20 17.41 -9.05 -35.59
C GLU A 20 15.87 -9.00 -35.55
N LEU A 21 15.26 -9.40 -34.44
CA LEU A 21 13.80 -9.35 -34.27
C LEU A 21 13.24 -7.92 -34.36
N ASN A 22 13.95 -6.92 -33.83
CA ASN A 22 13.55 -5.52 -33.92
C ASN A 22 13.75 -4.90 -35.32
N SER A 23 14.55 -5.54 -36.16
CA SER A 23 14.80 -5.09 -37.53
C SER A 23 13.73 -5.55 -38.53
N LEU A 24 12.96 -6.59 -38.18
CA LEU A 24 11.89 -7.14 -38.99
C LEU A 24 10.60 -6.32 -38.86
N SER A 25 9.88 -6.17 -39.98
CA SER A 25 8.49 -5.69 -39.93
C SER A 25 7.55 -6.75 -39.35
N GLY A 26 6.37 -6.35 -38.87
CA GLY A 26 5.42 -7.27 -38.21
C GLY A 26 5.08 -8.51 -39.04
N ASP A 27 4.82 -8.34 -40.34
CA ASP A 27 4.50 -9.45 -41.24
C ASP A 27 5.70 -10.39 -41.49
N GLU A 28 6.92 -9.83 -41.53
CA GLU A 28 8.15 -10.60 -41.68
C GLU A 28 8.47 -11.40 -40.41
N LEU A 29 8.20 -10.82 -39.24
CA LEU A 29 8.35 -11.47 -37.95
C LEU A 29 7.37 -12.64 -37.80
N ASP A 30 6.09 -12.44 -38.14
CA ASP A 30 5.07 -13.50 -38.08
C ASP A 30 5.42 -14.66 -39.02
N SER A 31 5.92 -14.34 -40.22
CA SER A 31 6.40 -15.33 -41.19
C SER A 31 7.64 -16.07 -40.68
N TYR A 32 8.60 -15.36 -40.08
CA TYR A 32 9.78 -15.95 -39.47
C TYR A 32 9.43 -16.90 -38.32
N LEU A 33 8.59 -16.47 -37.38
CA LEU A 33 8.13 -17.27 -36.24
C LEU A 33 7.37 -18.53 -36.71
N SER A 34 6.49 -18.37 -37.69
CA SER A 34 5.76 -19.50 -38.29
C SER A 34 6.72 -20.50 -38.97
N SER A 35 7.78 -20.01 -39.61
CA SER A 35 8.77 -20.85 -40.30
C SER A 35 9.58 -21.76 -39.37
N ILE A 36 9.71 -21.36 -38.10
CA ILE A 36 10.36 -22.15 -37.03
C ILE A 36 9.35 -22.93 -36.18
N GLY A 37 8.08 -22.98 -36.59
CA GLY A 37 7.01 -23.73 -35.94
C GLY A 37 6.46 -23.07 -34.67
N LEU A 38 6.70 -21.77 -34.48
CA LEU A 38 6.11 -20.99 -33.39
C LEU A 38 4.87 -20.27 -33.89
N ASP A 39 3.81 -20.27 -33.07
CA ASP A 39 2.59 -19.50 -33.33
C ASP A 39 2.75 -18.08 -32.75
N PRO A 40 2.78 -17.02 -33.59
CA PRO A 40 2.89 -15.65 -33.12
C PRO A 40 1.78 -15.25 -32.14
N ALA A 41 0.55 -15.74 -32.36
CA ALA A 41 -0.58 -15.39 -31.50
C ALA A 41 -0.44 -16.01 -30.10
N ALA A 42 0.06 -17.24 -30.02
CA ALA A 42 0.34 -17.90 -28.74
C ALA A 42 1.47 -17.19 -27.98
N LEU A 43 2.54 -16.78 -28.67
CA LEU A 43 3.65 -16.03 -28.07
C LEU A 43 3.22 -14.68 -27.48
N VAL A 44 2.35 -13.95 -28.18
CA VAL A 44 1.78 -12.69 -27.68
C VAL A 44 0.95 -12.93 -26.41
N ALA A 45 0.11 -13.96 -26.41
CA ALA A 45 -0.69 -14.31 -25.23
C ALA A 45 0.19 -14.69 -24.02
N GLU A 46 1.25 -15.47 -24.24
CA GLU A 46 2.21 -15.82 -23.18
C GLU A 46 2.95 -14.60 -22.62
N TYR A 47 3.32 -13.66 -23.49
CA TYR A 47 3.94 -12.41 -23.09
C TYR A 47 2.99 -11.55 -22.25
N ASP A 48 1.74 -11.38 -22.69
CA ASP A 48 0.72 -10.62 -21.98
C ASP A 48 0.44 -11.22 -20.59
N ASP A 49 0.35 -12.54 -20.50
CA ASP A 49 0.18 -13.25 -19.22
C ASP A 49 1.38 -13.04 -18.28
N ALA A 50 2.60 -13.09 -18.82
CA ALA A 50 3.81 -12.83 -18.04
C ALA A 50 3.86 -11.39 -17.51
N VAL A 51 3.53 -10.40 -18.34
CA VAL A 51 3.44 -8.99 -17.95
C VAL A 51 2.35 -8.79 -16.89
N ALA A 52 1.17 -9.38 -17.09
CA ALA A 52 0.07 -9.31 -16.14
C ALA A 52 0.43 -9.94 -14.79
N ALA A 53 1.14 -11.07 -14.78
CA ALA A 53 1.62 -11.71 -13.56
C ALA A 53 2.63 -10.84 -12.79
N VAL A 54 3.55 -10.17 -13.49
CA VAL A 54 4.50 -9.23 -12.88
C VAL A 54 3.78 -8.02 -12.30
N ALA A 55 2.84 -7.44 -13.04
CA ALA A 55 2.02 -6.32 -12.57
C ALA A 55 1.21 -6.70 -11.32
N ALA A 56 0.60 -7.88 -11.32
CA ALA A 56 -0.14 -8.41 -10.16
C ALA A 56 0.77 -8.62 -8.94
N LYS A 57 2.01 -9.11 -9.15
CA LYS A 57 3.00 -9.28 -8.07
C LYS A 57 3.41 -7.94 -7.46
N ALA A 58 3.66 -6.93 -8.28
CA ALA A 58 3.97 -5.59 -7.81
C ALA A 58 2.80 -4.97 -7.01
N GLY A 59 1.56 -5.17 -7.49
CA GLY A 59 0.35 -4.74 -6.78
C GLY A 59 0.20 -5.42 -5.41
N ARG A 60 0.43 -6.74 -5.34
CA ARG A 60 0.40 -7.50 -4.08
C ARG A 60 1.44 -7.01 -3.08
N LEU A 61 2.67 -6.75 -3.53
CA LEU A 61 3.73 -6.21 -2.66
C LEU A 61 3.35 -4.85 -2.08
N ARG A 62 2.87 -3.92 -2.91
CA ARG A 62 2.40 -2.60 -2.44
C ARG A 62 1.25 -2.72 -1.44
N PHE A 63 0.32 -3.64 -1.68
CA PHE A 63 -0.78 -3.91 -0.75
C PHE A 63 -0.29 -4.48 0.58
N GLU A 64 0.65 -5.43 0.56
CA GLU A 64 1.25 -5.98 1.78
C GLU A 64 2.02 -4.92 2.58
N GLU A 65 2.78 -4.05 1.91
CA GLU A 65 3.48 -2.93 2.53
C GLU A 65 2.50 -1.94 3.18
N ALA A 66 1.45 -1.53 2.45
CA ALA A 66 0.40 -0.67 3.00
C ALA A 66 -0.29 -1.33 4.20
N ARG A 67 -0.60 -2.63 4.12
CA ARG A 67 -1.20 -3.38 5.22
C ARG A 67 -0.29 -3.42 6.46
N ARG A 68 1.02 -3.63 6.28
CA ARG A 68 2.00 -3.58 7.37
C ARG A 68 2.11 -2.19 7.97
N ALA A 69 2.13 -1.14 7.14
CA ALA A 69 2.19 0.24 7.61
C ALA A 69 0.96 0.60 8.46
N VAL A 70 -0.24 0.19 8.04
CA VAL A 70 -1.47 0.36 8.82
C VAL A 70 -1.39 -0.40 10.14
N ALA A 71 -0.97 -1.67 10.13
CA ALA A 71 -0.85 -2.46 11.36
C ALA A 71 0.16 -1.87 12.36
N LEU A 72 1.32 -1.42 11.87
CA LEU A 72 2.34 -0.77 12.71
C LEU A 72 1.85 0.56 13.28
N GLY A 73 1.11 1.34 12.50
CA GLY A 73 0.47 2.58 12.96
C GLY A 73 -0.56 2.31 14.06
N GLN A 74 -1.38 1.26 13.89
CA GLN A 74 -2.39 0.86 14.90
C GLN A 74 -1.75 0.50 16.23
N SER A 75 -0.69 -0.32 16.23
CA SER A 75 0.01 -0.71 17.47
C SER A 75 0.58 0.49 18.23
N ARG A 76 1.21 1.44 17.54
CA ARG A 76 1.73 2.67 18.18
C ARG A 76 0.63 3.52 18.79
N SER A 77 -0.48 3.72 18.08
CA SER A 77 -1.61 4.49 18.60
C SER A 77 -2.23 3.86 19.85
N GLN A 78 -2.35 2.53 19.89
CA GLN A 78 -2.90 1.82 21.05
C GLN A 78 -1.98 1.93 22.27
N GLU A 79 -0.68 1.70 22.12
CA GLU A 79 0.29 1.84 23.22
C GLU A 79 0.30 3.26 23.80
N ALA A 80 0.27 4.27 22.93
CA ALA A 80 0.24 5.68 23.35
C ALA A 80 -1.02 5.98 24.17
N ILE A 81 -2.21 5.57 23.70
CA ILE A 81 -3.48 5.82 24.38
C ILE A 81 -3.55 5.10 25.72
N VAL A 82 -3.18 3.82 25.77
CA VAL A 82 -3.20 3.03 27.01
C VAL A 82 -2.24 3.60 28.05
N SER A 83 -1.15 4.26 27.63
CA SER A 83 -0.19 4.90 28.54
C SER A 83 -0.68 6.20 29.17
N LEU A 84 -1.73 6.83 28.63
CA LEU A 84 -2.28 8.08 29.16
C LEU A 84 -3.04 7.83 30.48
N ASP A 85 -2.96 8.77 31.41
CA ASP A 85 -3.77 8.73 32.62
C ASP A 85 -5.27 8.96 32.30
N LEU A 86 -6.15 8.37 33.12
CA LEU A 86 -7.61 8.43 32.92
C LEU A 86 -8.16 9.87 32.91
N VAL A 87 -7.55 10.79 33.67
CA VAL A 87 -7.97 12.19 33.75
C VAL A 87 -7.68 12.90 32.43
N ARG A 88 -6.51 12.65 31.85
CA ARG A 88 -6.04 13.15 30.57
C ARG A 88 -6.86 12.57 29.42
N LYS A 89 -7.10 11.24 29.41
CA LYS A 89 -8.00 10.59 28.45
C LYS A 89 -9.39 11.27 28.41
N LYS A 90 -9.98 11.51 29.59
CA LYS A 90 -11.28 12.21 29.70
C LYS A 90 -11.23 13.65 29.20
N LYS A 91 -10.15 14.39 29.50
CA LYS A 91 -9.96 15.76 29.05
C LYS A 91 -9.87 15.85 27.52
N ILE A 92 -9.12 14.94 26.90
CA ILE A 92 -8.98 14.85 25.45
C ILE A 92 -10.32 14.53 24.81
N ALA A 93 -11.04 13.53 25.33
CA ALA A 93 -12.34 13.14 24.79
C ALA A 93 -13.37 14.28 24.85
N ALA A 94 -13.38 15.06 25.94
CA ALA A 94 -14.22 16.24 26.06
C ALA A 94 -13.85 17.31 25.02
N ALA A 95 -12.55 17.59 24.84
CA ALA A 95 -12.07 18.59 23.91
C ALA A 95 -12.35 18.21 22.44
N VAL A 96 -12.24 16.92 22.09
CA VAL A 96 -12.63 16.41 20.77
C VAL A 96 -14.13 16.59 20.53
N LYS A 97 -14.97 16.26 21.52
CA LYS A 97 -16.43 16.42 21.40
C LYS A 97 -16.82 17.89 21.24
N GLU A 98 -16.24 18.79 22.02
CA GLU A 98 -16.50 20.23 21.92
C GLU A 98 -16.09 20.77 20.53
N ARG A 99 -14.95 20.35 20.00
CA ARG A 99 -14.53 20.72 18.64
C ARG A 99 -15.47 20.16 17.58
N ALA A 100 -15.84 18.90 17.68
CA ALA A 100 -16.76 18.26 16.76
C ALA A 100 -18.14 18.93 16.72
N GLU A 101 -18.61 19.47 17.85
CA GLU A 101 -19.83 20.29 17.90
C GLU A 101 -19.69 21.61 17.14
N LYS A 102 -18.50 22.23 17.17
CA LYS A 102 -18.22 23.50 16.48
C LYS A 102 -17.94 23.33 14.99
N THR A 103 -17.22 22.28 14.60
CA THR A 103 -16.74 22.09 13.21
C THR A 103 -17.60 21.12 12.39
N GLY A 104 -18.39 20.26 13.05
CA GLY A 104 -19.14 19.20 12.37
C GLY A 104 -18.27 18.06 11.83
N GLU A 105 -16.98 18.01 12.17
CA GLU A 105 -15.99 17.06 11.64
C GLU A 105 -16.13 15.63 12.21
N MET A 106 -17.24 15.30 12.86
CA MET A 106 -17.44 14.00 13.50
C MET A 106 -18.84 13.43 13.26
N THR A 107 -18.92 12.11 13.11
CA THR A 107 -20.21 11.42 12.90
C THR A 107 -21.10 11.52 14.14
N ILE A 108 -22.41 11.61 13.94
CA ILE A 108 -23.41 11.76 15.02
C ILE A 108 -23.29 10.64 16.09
N ALA A 109 -22.90 9.43 15.66
CA ALA A 109 -22.69 8.28 16.55
C ALA A 109 -21.50 8.47 17.51
N ALA A 110 -20.35 8.94 17.00
CA ALA A 110 -19.19 9.25 17.84
C ALA A 110 -19.46 10.45 18.77
N ARG A 111 -20.32 11.38 18.35
CA ARG A 111 -20.68 12.57 19.14
C ARG A 111 -21.50 12.22 20.38
N ASN A 112 -22.46 11.31 20.25
CA ASN A 112 -23.39 10.95 21.31
C ASN A 112 -22.94 9.74 22.17
N GLN A 113 -21.75 9.21 21.93
CA GLN A 113 -21.26 8.02 22.63
C GLN A 113 -21.09 8.31 24.14
N LYS A 114 -21.76 7.52 24.98
CA LYS A 114 -21.52 7.46 26.42
C LYS A 114 -20.38 6.46 26.65
N PHE A 115 -19.42 6.84 27.49
CA PHE A 115 -18.34 5.95 27.90
C PHE A 115 -18.81 5.24 29.17
N GLU A 116 -19.12 3.95 29.07
CA GLU A 116 -19.59 3.17 30.23
C GLU A 116 -18.41 2.60 31.01
N ASP A 117 -17.29 2.33 30.34
CA ASP A 117 -16.03 1.93 30.94
C ASP A 117 -14.80 2.65 30.35
N GLU A 118 -13.61 2.33 30.87
CA GLU A 118 -12.34 2.89 30.35
C GLU A 118 -11.96 2.31 28.98
N GLY A 119 -12.42 1.10 28.64
CA GLY A 119 -12.16 0.48 27.34
C GLY A 119 -12.89 1.19 26.19
N ASP A 120 -14.10 1.68 26.44
CA ASP A 120 -14.87 2.53 25.53
C ASP A 120 -14.14 3.85 25.27
N LEU A 121 -13.55 4.42 26.32
CA LEU A 121 -12.79 5.67 26.23
C LEU A 121 -11.53 5.48 25.40
N ASP A 122 -10.81 4.38 25.61
CA ASP A 122 -9.60 4.03 24.84
C ASP A 122 -9.93 3.77 23.37
N SER A 123 -10.99 3.01 23.11
CA SER A 123 -11.46 2.74 21.74
C SER A 123 -11.88 4.03 21.01
N PHE A 124 -12.52 4.95 21.72
CA PHE A 124 -12.89 6.26 21.17
C PHE A 124 -11.66 7.12 20.86
N LEU A 125 -10.68 7.19 21.78
CA LEU A 125 -9.45 7.92 21.55
C LEU A 125 -8.64 7.31 20.39
N GLU A 126 -8.67 5.99 20.23
CA GLU A 126 -8.01 5.30 19.12
C GLU A 126 -8.63 5.71 17.78
N ALA A 127 -9.96 5.78 17.72
CA ALA A 127 -10.65 6.31 16.56
C ALA A 127 -10.28 7.78 16.29
N CYS A 128 -10.15 8.61 17.32
CA CYS A 128 -9.76 10.02 17.17
C CYS A 128 -8.34 10.18 16.62
N VAL A 129 -7.39 9.37 17.07
CA VAL A 129 -6.00 9.37 16.56
C VAL A 129 -5.97 8.89 15.10
N ARG A 130 -6.71 7.82 14.77
CA ARG A 130 -6.83 7.32 13.39
C ARG A 130 -7.43 8.34 12.42
N LEU A 131 -8.37 9.16 12.90
CA LEU A 131 -8.97 10.25 12.14
C LEU A 131 -8.09 11.50 12.08
N GLY A 132 -6.94 11.51 12.76
CA GLY A 132 -6.01 12.64 12.80
C GLY A 132 -6.52 13.84 13.60
N LEU A 133 -7.54 13.64 14.45
CA LEU A 133 -8.09 14.68 15.32
C LEU A 133 -7.18 14.95 16.52
N VAL A 134 -6.44 13.93 16.95
CA VAL A 134 -5.54 13.94 18.10
C VAL A 134 -4.21 13.31 17.67
N ASP A 135 -3.09 13.79 18.19
CA ASP A 135 -1.78 13.15 18.04
C ASP A 135 -1.50 12.09 19.13
N ASP A 136 -0.37 11.39 19.01
CA ASP A 136 0.04 10.32 19.93
C ASP A 136 0.30 10.81 21.37
N GLU A 137 0.44 12.13 21.58
CA GLU A 137 0.63 12.75 22.89
C GLU A 137 -0.70 13.22 23.51
N GLY A 138 -1.80 13.09 22.77
CA GLY A 138 -3.12 13.53 23.21
C GLY A 138 -3.40 15.01 22.94
N ASN A 139 -2.66 15.68 22.07
CA ASN A 139 -2.93 17.05 21.66
C ASN A 139 -3.88 17.08 20.46
N LEU A 140 -4.78 18.06 20.42
CA LEU A 140 -5.67 18.26 19.27
C LEU A 140 -4.87 18.78 18.08
N ARG A 141 -4.94 18.10 16.93
CA ARG A 141 -4.29 18.58 15.70
C ARG A 141 -5.08 19.72 15.08
N GLY A 142 -4.50 20.92 15.01
CA GLY A 142 -5.11 22.11 14.38
C GLY A 142 -5.20 23.36 15.25
N GLU A 143 -4.64 23.39 16.46
CA GLU A 143 -4.49 24.63 17.26
C GLU A 143 -3.27 25.50 16.85
N GLY A 144 -2.79 25.35 15.62
CA GLY A 144 -1.63 26.11 15.12
C GLY A 144 -1.65 26.28 13.61
N ALA A 145 -2.62 27.06 13.12
CA ALA A 145 -2.54 27.83 11.87
C ALA A 145 -3.45 29.05 11.97
#